data_AF-A0A4R2KNG1-F1
#
_entry.id   AF-A0A4R2KNG1-F1
#
_cell.length_a   1.000
_cell.length_b   1.000
_cell.length_c   1.000
_cell.angle_alpha   90.00
_cell.angle_beta   90.00
_cell.angle_gamma   90.00
#
_symmetry.space_group_name_H-M   'P 1'
#
loop_
_entity.id
_entity.type
_entity.pdbx_description
1 polymer ?
#
loop_
_entity_poly.entity_id
_entity_poly.type
_entity_poly.pdbx_seq_one_letter_code
_entity_poly.pdbx_strand_id
1 'polypeptide(L)'
;MPFDLIPDIAGLDLGHAELIVPQVAEAIAPGGDYRIDTRSWTHCDLSGVAVLLSALRSAEAIGARLAIEMPPDGLVMDRMRACGIDPDTQLEMHEGRAIGLRTGTYQGT
;
A
#
# COMPACT_ATOMS: atom_id res chain seq x y z
N MET A 1 7.02 9.56 15.26
CA MET A 1 7.14 8.11 15.43
C MET A 1 5.94 7.52 14.71
N PRO A 2 6.13 6.81 13.58
CA PRO A 2 5.02 6.26 12.82
C PRO A 2 4.34 5.14 13.61
N PHE A 3 3.01 5.05 13.53
CA PHE A 3 2.25 3.95 14.12
C PHE A 3 2.13 2.79 13.13
N ASP A 4 2.41 1.56 13.59
CA ASP A 4 2.18 0.35 12.80
C ASP A 4 0.68 0.09 12.70
N LEU A 5 0.13 0.27 11.50
CA LEU A 5 -1.31 0.20 11.26
C LEU A 5 -1.81 -1.25 11.26
N ILE A 6 -0.93 -2.20 10.94
CA ILE A 6 -1.23 -3.63 10.85
C ILE A 6 -0.03 -4.42 11.36
N PRO A 7 0.00 -4.83 12.64
CA PRO A 7 1.00 -5.79 13.10
C PRO A 7 0.61 -7.19 12.60
N ASP A 8 1.48 -7.79 11.79
CA ASP A 8 1.52 -9.24 11.55
C ASP A 8 0.45 -9.84 10.60
N ILE A 9 0.50 -9.43 9.33
CA ILE A 9 -0.18 -10.17 8.24
C ILE A 9 0.91 -10.90 7.45
N ALA A 10 0.90 -12.23 7.43
CA ALA A 10 1.88 -13.06 6.70
C ALA A 10 1.71 -13.04 5.16
N GLY A 11 0.96 -12.08 4.64
CA GLY A 11 0.49 -11.99 3.26
C GLY A 11 -1.01 -11.71 3.22
N LEU A 12 -1.42 -10.81 2.33
CA LEU A 12 -2.81 -10.39 2.18
C LEU A 12 -3.45 -11.20 1.04
N ASP A 13 -4.30 -12.16 1.40
CA ASP A 13 -5.18 -12.93 0.50
C ASP A 13 -6.58 -12.28 0.52
N LEU A 14 -7.33 -12.44 -0.57
CA LEU A 14 -8.65 -11.88 -0.85
C LEU A 14 -9.65 -12.07 0.32
N GLY A 15 -9.53 -13.17 1.08
CA GLY A 15 -10.35 -13.44 2.26
C GLY A 15 -10.13 -12.51 3.46
N HIS A 16 -8.97 -11.84 3.56
CA HIS A 16 -8.65 -10.89 4.63
C HIS A 16 -8.75 -9.43 4.18
N ALA A 17 -8.72 -9.15 2.87
CA ALA A 17 -8.75 -7.80 2.31
C ALA A 17 -9.96 -6.98 2.75
N GLU A 18 -11.16 -7.58 2.73
CA GLU A 18 -12.40 -6.91 3.11
C GLU A 18 -12.44 -6.52 4.59
N LEU A 19 -11.69 -7.22 5.44
CA LEU A 19 -11.59 -6.93 6.87
C LEU A 19 -10.56 -5.85 7.18
N ILE A 20 -9.52 -5.75 6.36
CA ILE A 20 -8.38 -4.86 6.58
C ILE A 20 -8.68 -3.45 6.09
N VAL A 21 -9.37 -3.29 4.96
CA VAL A 21 -9.66 -1.96 4.39
C VAL A 21 -10.44 -1.06 5.36
N PRO A 22 -11.51 -1.52 6.05
CA PRO A 22 -12.20 -0.71 7.04
C PRO A 22 -11.32 -0.37 8.25
N GLN A 23 -10.51 -1.32 8.73
CA GLN A 23 -9.62 -1.11 9.87
C GLN A 23 -8.53 -0.07 9.56
N VAL A 24 -7.96 -0.13 8.36
CA VAL A 24 -7.01 0.85 7.85
C VAL A 24 -7.68 2.23 7.77
N ALA A 25 -8.89 2.30 7.21
CA ALA A 25 -9.63 3.56 7.07
C ALA A 25 -10.03 4.17 8.43
N GLU A 26 -10.41 3.35 9.42
CA GLU A 26 -10.75 3.81 10.78
C GLU A 26 -9.53 4.20 11.61
N ALA A 27 -8.38 3.56 11.38
CA ALA A 27 -7.15 3.83 12.11
C ALA A 27 -6.40 5.07 11.62
N ILE A 28 -6.59 5.47 10.35
CA ILE A 28 -5.93 6.65 9.78
C ILE A 28 -6.73 7.92 10.15
N ALA A 29 -6.15 8.74 11.01
CA ALA A 29 -6.65 10.05 11.37
C ALA A 29 -5.95 11.15 10.53
N PRO A 30 -6.63 12.28 10.25
CA PRO A 30 -6.02 13.40 9.53
C PRO A 30 -4.74 13.90 10.19
N GLY A 31 -3.69 14.12 9.39
CA GLY A 31 -2.38 14.58 9.87
C GLY A 31 -1.55 13.54 10.64
N GLY A 32 -2.04 12.29 10.74
CA GLY A 32 -1.29 11.18 11.34
C GLY A 32 -0.14 10.70 10.45
N ASP A 33 0.79 9.95 11.05
CA ASP A 33 1.96 9.36 10.40
C ASP A 33 1.97 7.84 10.67
N TYR A 34 1.84 7.06 9.61
CA TYR A 34 1.49 5.64 9.66
C TYR A 34 2.43 4.80 8.82
N ARG A 35 2.53 3.51 9.19
CA ARG A 35 3.32 2.52 8.45
C ARG A 35 2.58 1.20 8.30
N ILE A 36 2.72 0.58 7.12
CA ILE A 36 2.38 -0.83 6.87
C ILE A 36 3.68 -1.56 6.57
N ASP A 37 4.02 -2.57 7.38
CA ASP A 37 5.20 -3.41 7.15
C ASP A 37 4.81 -4.67 6.38
N THR A 38 5.26 -4.77 5.13
CA THR A 38 5.00 -5.96 4.29
C THR A 38 6.25 -6.84 4.13
N ARG A 39 7.37 -6.52 4.80
CA ARG A 39 8.66 -7.20 4.57
C ARG A 39 8.64 -8.71 4.83
N SER A 40 7.74 -9.17 5.70
CA SER A 40 7.55 -10.59 6.04
C SER A 40 6.54 -11.31 5.14
N TRP A 41 5.89 -10.61 4.20
CA TRP A 41 4.89 -11.23 3.33
C TRP A 41 5.53 -12.27 2.44
N THR A 42 4.97 -13.47 2.44
CA THR A 42 5.39 -14.56 1.53
C THR A 42 4.43 -14.73 0.35
N HIS A 43 3.29 -14.04 0.38
CA HIS A 43 2.27 -14.07 -0.67
C HIS A 43 1.59 -12.71 -0.83
N CYS A 44 1.30 -12.33 -2.07
CA CYS A 44 0.55 -11.14 -2.44
C CYS A 44 -0.19 -11.44 -3.74
N ASP A 45 -1.50 -11.22 -3.76
CA ASP A 45 -2.35 -11.31 -4.95
C ASP A 45 -2.83 -9.91 -5.41
N LEU A 46 -3.75 -9.86 -6.38
CA LEU A 46 -4.31 -8.60 -6.86
C LEU A 46 -5.04 -7.83 -5.74
N SER A 47 -5.69 -8.54 -4.81
CA SER A 47 -6.40 -7.92 -3.70
C SER A 47 -5.42 -7.31 -2.71
N GLY A 48 -4.31 -8.00 -2.41
CA GLY A 48 -3.17 -7.43 -1.68
C GLY A 48 -2.71 -6.10 -2.24
N VAL A 49 -2.44 -6.06 -3.55
CA VAL A 49 -2.04 -4.83 -4.25
C VAL A 49 -3.13 -3.75 -4.13
N ALA A 50 -4.39 -4.10 -4.38
CA ALA A 50 -5.50 -3.15 -4.32
C ALA A 50 -5.67 -2.52 -2.93
N VAL A 51 -5.51 -3.31 -1.86
CA VAL A 51 -5.57 -2.80 -0.48
C VAL A 51 -4.45 -1.80 -0.22
N LEU A 52 -3.21 -2.13 -0.61
CA LEU A 52 -2.07 -1.23 -0.42
C LEU A 52 -2.25 0.11 -1.16
N LEU A 53 -2.69 0.07 -2.42
CA LEU A 53 -2.96 1.27 -3.20
C LEU A 53 -4.14 2.09 -2.64
N SER A 54 -5.18 1.41 -2.17
CA SER A 54 -6.35 2.04 -1.52
C SER A 54 -5.97 2.72 -0.20
N ALA A 55 -5.09 2.09 0.59
CA ALA A 55 -4.57 2.65 1.84
C ALA A 55 -3.78 3.94 1.59
N LEU A 56 -2.86 3.93 0.61
CA LEU A 56 -2.11 5.13 0.21
C LEU A 56 -3.04 6.26 -0.22
N ARG A 57 -4.02 5.95 -1.08
CA ARG A 57 -5.00 6.93 -1.55
C ARG A 57 -5.84 7.51 -0.42
N SER A 58 -6.30 6.65 0.50
CA SER A 58 -7.11 7.07 1.65
C SER A 58 -6.33 7.98 2.58
N ALA A 59 -5.06 7.64 2.87
CA ALA A 59 -4.18 8.47 3.69
C ALA A 59 -3.96 9.86 3.05
N GLU A 60 -3.65 9.89 1.76
CA GLU A 60 -3.45 11.13 1.00
C GLU A 60 -4.71 12.01 1.02
N ALA A 61 -5.88 11.42 0.78
CA ALA A 61 -7.17 12.14 0.73
C ALA A 61 -7.52 12.88 2.04
N ILE A 62 -7.03 12.39 3.18
CA ILE A 62 -7.27 13.01 4.50
C ILE A 62 -6.04 13.73 5.06
N GLY A 63 -4.99 13.91 4.24
CA GLY A 63 -3.76 14.59 4.63
C GLY A 63 -2.93 13.85 5.67
N ALA A 64 -3.09 12.53 5.79
CA ALA A 64 -2.23 11.68 6.59
C ALA A 64 -1.02 11.21 5.76
N ARG A 65 0.07 10.82 6.44
CA ARG A 65 1.24 10.19 5.82
C ARG A 65 1.17 8.70 6.04
N LEU A 66 1.39 7.93 4.99
CA LEU A 66 1.46 6.47 5.04
C LEU A 66 2.69 5.99 4.27
N ALA A 67 3.53 5.20 4.94
CA ALA A 67 4.64 4.49 4.31
C ALA A 67 4.39 2.98 4.29
N ILE A 68 4.56 2.35 3.14
CA ILE A 68 4.51 0.89 2.98
C ILE A 68 5.93 0.39 2.80
N GLU A 69 6.44 -0.39 3.76
CA GLU A 69 7.74 -1.06 3.65
C GLU A 69 7.61 -2.23 2.67
N MET A 70 8.34 -2.18 1.54
CA MET A 70 8.25 -3.22 0.52
C MET A 70 9.05 -4.47 0.90
N PRO A 71 8.62 -5.67 0.45
CA PRO A 71 9.41 -6.88 0.60
C PRO A 71 10.71 -6.76 -0.23
N PRO A 72 11.86 -7.18 0.31
CA PRO A 72 13.15 -7.03 -0.36
C PRO A 72 13.29 -7.91 -1.62
N ASP A 73 12.45 -8.95 -1.73
CA ASP A 73 12.39 -9.85 -2.88
C ASP A 73 11.54 -9.30 -4.04
N GLY A 74 10.90 -8.14 -3.88
CA GLY A 74 10.10 -7.51 -4.92
C GLY A 74 8.69 -8.08 -5.09
N LEU A 75 8.23 -8.96 -4.17
CA LEU A 75 6.93 -9.66 -4.27
C LEU A 75 5.75 -8.75 -4.68
N VAL A 76 5.60 -7.60 -4.01
CA VAL A 76 4.51 -6.65 -4.29
C VAL A 76 4.67 -6.00 -5.67
N MET A 77 5.88 -5.59 -6.03
CA MET A 77 6.17 -4.96 -7.33
C MET A 77 5.93 -5.92 -8.49
N ASP A 78 6.36 -7.17 -8.35
CA ASP A 78 6.14 -8.19 -9.37
C ASP A 78 4.66 -8.54 -9.51
N ARG A 79 3.91 -8.54 -8.40
CA ARG A 79 2.46 -8.72 -8.46
C ARG A 79 1.77 -7.55 -9.16
N MET A 80 2.16 -6.30 -8.88
CA MET A 80 1.64 -5.12 -9.59
C MET A 80 1.84 -5.26 -11.10
N ARG A 81 3.06 -5.60 -11.54
CA ARG A 81 3.38 -5.80 -12.96
C ARG A 81 2.56 -6.94 -13.57
N ALA A 82 2.41 -8.06 -12.86
CA ALA A 82 1.57 -9.18 -13.29
C ALA A 82 0.10 -8.78 -13.47
N CYS A 83 -0.37 -7.76 -12.75
CA CYS A 83 -1.70 -7.18 -12.87
C CYS A 83 -1.80 -6.05 -13.91
N GLY A 84 -0.74 -5.79 -14.68
CA GLY A 84 -0.70 -4.71 -15.68
C GLY A 84 -0.52 -3.32 -15.07
N ILE A 85 -0.13 -3.23 -13.80
CA ILE A 85 0.12 -1.98 -13.08
C ILE A 85 1.63 -1.77 -13.03
N ASP A 86 2.13 -0.70 -13.67
CA ASP A 86 3.54 -0.36 -13.61
C ASP A 86 3.87 0.39 -12.31
N PRO A 87 4.58 -0.24 -11.33
CA PRO A 87 4.88 0.39 -10.05
C PRO A 87 5.69 1.68 -10.19
N ASP A 88 6.53 1.80 -11.23
CA ASP A 88 7.39 2.98 -11.41
C ASP A 88 6.58 4.20 -11.86
N THR A 89 5.41 3.99 -12.45
CA THR A 89 4.49 5.07 -12.84
C THR A 89 3.44 5.38 -11.76
N GLN A 90 3.19 4.44 -10.85
CA GLN A 90 2.09 4.53 -9.88
C GLN A 90 2.55 4.88 -8.46
N LEU A 91 3.76 4.51 -8.07
CA LEU A 91 4.23 4.65 -6.69
C LEU A 91 5.32 5.72 -6.56
N GLU A 92 5.20 6.54 -5.52
CA GLU A 92 6.32 7.34 -5.04
C GLU A 92 7.17 6.49 -4.10
N MET A 93 8.38 6.14 -4.54
CA MET A 93 9.30 5.28 -3.81
C MET A 93 10.42 6.07 -3.15
N HIS A 94 10.71 5.78 -1.88
CA HIS A 94 11.87 6.31 -1.14
C HIS A 94 12.49 5.21 -0.28
N GLU A 95 13.77 4.88 -0.53
CA GLU A 95 14.54 3.90 0.27
C GLU A 95 13.82 2.55 0.52
N GLY A 96 13.17 2.00 -0.52
CA GLY A 96 12.44 0.72 -0.41
C GLY A 96 11.03 0.83 0.19
N ARG A 97 10.52 2.05 0.37
CA ARG A 97 9.14 2.32 0.84
C ARG A 97 8.32 2.98 -0.25
N ALA A 98 7.06 2.59 -0.39
CA ALA A 98 6.08 3.43 -1.08
C ALA A 98 5.51 4.44 -0.08
N ILE A 99 5.65 5.72 -0.37
CA ILE A 99 5.24 6.83 0.51
C ILE A 99 4.05 7.62 -0.04
N GLY A 100 3.56 7.26 -1.22
CA GLY A 100 2.47 7.94 -1.89
C GLY A 100 2.16 7.33 -3.25
N LEU A 101 1.08 7.81 -3.86
CA LEU A 101 0.75 7.52 -5.25
C LEU A 101 1.29 8.63 -6.14
N ARG A 102 1.95 8.27 -7.23
CA ARG A 102 2.22 9.21 -8.31
C ARG A 102 0.89 9.52 -8.97
N THR A 103 0.38 10.74 -8.78
CA THR A 103 -0.74 11.24 -9.57
C THR A 103 -0.30 11.42 -11.02
N GLY A 104 -0.22 10.32 -11.76
CA GLY A 104 -0.17 10.36 -13.21
C GLY A 104 -1.51 10.89 -13.69
N THR A 105 -1.52 12.14 -14.20
CA THR A 105 -2.61 12.63 -15.04
C THR A 105 -2.84 11.60 -16.15
N TYR A 106 -3.95 10.88 -16.07
CA TYR A 106 -4.47 10.12 -17.21
C TYR A 106 -4.88 11.16 -18.26
N GLN A 107 -3.94 11.58 -19.12
CA GLN A 107 -4.30 12.25 -20.37
C GLN A 107 -4.80 11.16 -21.30
N GLY A 108 -6.11 10.90 -21.22
CA GLY A 108 -6.80 10.10 -22.23
C GLY A 108 -6.66 10.81 -23.57
N THR A 109 -5.97 10.17 -24.51
CA THR A 109 -6.12 10.40 -25.95
C THR A 109 -7.36 9.70 -26.46
#